data_AF-A0A8J3XKB5-F1
#
_entry.id   AF-A0A8J3XKB5-F1
#
_cell.length_a   1.000
_cell.length_b   1.000
_cell.length_c   1.000
_cell.angle_alpha   90.00
_cell.angle_beta   90.00
_cell.angle_gamma   90.00
#
_symmetry.space_group_name_H-M   'P 1'
#
loop_
_entity.id
_entity.type
_entity.pdbx_description
1 polymer ?
#
loop_
_entity_poly.entity_id
_entity_poly.type
_entity_poly.pdbx_seq_one_letter_code
_entity_poly.pdbx_strand_id
1 'polypeptide(L)'
;MHWHTVDHNKDDHPRGRLVHRGWWLSDLPRLMLLCRFRGHRPVVGGVGSVTRDGIGYVSRWVECDRCGVRPEPQGNLNPAVREIGQPYTGPWIGPTRMLAAYAAMSFLGLKEPPVHQDDVDKPGPWPESPRGGIGGEIVVGRAAGGLSVEVKVGNQGSEQVLAASLHLGPLLALYFHTERFGQWVQRRLNPTGHDSRVIELGFDHWHLVWELWARRGEWSRDDPWWMHGNVSFDLVEKFFGPKRYSYEDAVPVPARGTVTMPEGDQHEVELRLRRERYGRPRLRRRARLSWSAEWAVQKGSRGIPYRSDGNYHGEEIWSSSVPISDEAVNAGTWQTAALAQIVQQMSDLRARYDYYPKENV
;
A
#
# COMPACT_ATOMS: atom_id res chain seq x y z
N MET A 1 -20.34 -26.25 4.22
CA MET A 1 -20.81 -24.85 4.22
C MET A 1 -20.83 -24.39 5.65
N HIS A 2 -20.03 -23.38 5.97
CA HIS A 2 -19.90 -22.86 7.33
C HIS A 2 -20.15 -21.36 7.28
N TRP A 3 -20.95 -20.88 8.22
CA TRP A 3 -21.28 -19.47 8.37
C TRP A 3 -20.62 -18.97 9.65
N HIS A 4 -19.87 -17.87 9.56
CA HIS A 4 -19.30 -17.22 10.73
C HIS A 4 -19.53 -15.72 10.69
N THR A 5 -19.68 -15.13 11.87
CA THR A 5 -19.81 -13.68 12.05
C THR A 5 -18.90 -13.25 13.17
N VAL A 6 -18.24 -12.11 12.99
CA VAL A 6 -17.36 -11.50 14.00
C VAL A 6 -17.94 -10.13 14.34
N ASP A 7 -18.07 -9.86 15.64
CA ASP A 7 -18.49 -8.55 16.14
C ASP A 7 -17.26 -7.75 16.53
N HIS A 8 -16.83 -6.86 15.65
CA HIS A 8 -15.61 -6.07 15.81
C HIS A 8 -15.77 -4.94 16.83
N ASN A 9 -17.00 -4.64 17.25
CA ASN A 9 -17.22 -3.69 18.33
C ASN A 9 -16.60 -4.15 19.65
N LYS A 10 -16.41 -5.46 19.86
CA LYS A 10 -15.87 -5.99 21.13
C LYS A 10 -14.43 -5.58 21.40
N ASP A 11 -13.67 -5.31 20.34
CA ASP A 11 -12.24 -5.03 20.42
C ASP A 11 -11.95 -3.51 20.40
N ASP A 12 -12.85 -2.71 19.82
CA ASP A 12 -12.76 -1.25 19.76
C ASP A 12 -14.17 -0.63 19.73
N HIS A 13 -14.48 0.23 20.71
CA HIS A 13 -15.78 0.89 20.85
C HIS A 13 -15.68 2.41 20.63
N PRO A 14 -15.43 2.87 19.39
CA PRO A 14 -15.48 4.29 19.11
C PRO A 14 -16.90 4.82 19.32
N ARG A 15 -17.01 5.90 20.11
CA ARG A 15 -18.30 6.55 20.40
C ARG A 15 -19.06 6.88 19.10
N GLY A 16 -20.30 6.40 19.01
CA GLY A 16 -21.21 6.68 17.88
C GLY A 16 -21.21 5.63 16.76
N ARG A 17 -20.43 4.54 16.87
CA ARG A 17 -20.56 3.37 16.00
C ARG A 17 -21.63 2.44 16.55
N LEU A 18 -22.64 2.12 15.73
CA LEU A 18 -23.80 1.31 16.11
C LEU A 18 -23.57 -0.17 15.77
N VAL A 19 -23.00 -0.44 14.60
CA VAL A 19 -22.74 -1.80 14.10
C VAL A 19 -21.37 -1.85 13.48
N HIS A 20 -20.60 -2.90 13.79
CA HIS A 20 -19.37 -3.25 13.11
C HIS A 20 -19.25 -4.76 13.07
N ARG A 21 -19.67 -5.38 11.96
CA ARG A 21 -19.72 -6.84 11.85
C ARG A 21 -19.14 -7.35 10.55
N GLY A 22 -18.17 -8.25 10.69
CA GLY A 22 -17.70 -9.10 9.63
C GLY A 22 -18.56 -10.35 9.52
N TRP A 23 -18.76 -10.86 8.32
CA TRP A 23 -19.44 -12.12 8.06
C TRP A 23 -18.74 -12.86 6.94
N TRP A 24 -18.87 -14.19 6.98
CA TRP A 24 -18.29 -15.06 5.97
C TRP A 24 -19.10 -16.32 5.82
N LEU A 25 -19.10 -16.80 4.59
CA LEU A 25 -19.73 -18.04 4.20
C LEU A 25 -18.72 -18.84 3.40
N SER A 26 -18.10 -19.81 4.07
CA SER A 26 -17.07 -20.68 3.50
C SER A 26 -17.65 -22.00 3.01
N ASP A 27 -16.82 -22.76 2.30
CA ASP A 27 -17.15 -24.09 1.79
C ASP A 27 -18.35 -24.12 0.85
N LEU A 28 -18.59 -23.02 0.13
CA LEU A 28 -19.63 -22.95 -0.88
C LEU A 28 -19.20 -23.72 -2.13
N PRO A 29 -20.03 -24.62 -2.68
CA PRO A 29 -19.70 -25.33 -3.90
C PRO A 29 -19.58 -24.34 -5.07
N ARG A 30 -18.50 -24.49 -5.86
CA ARG A 30 -18.32 -23.65 -7.04
C ARG A 30 -19.22 -24.11 -8.18
N LEU A 31 -20.01 -23.18 -8.72
CA LEU A 31 -20.81 -23.41 -9.92
C LEU A 31 -19.88 -23.50 -11.14
N MET A 32 -19.68 -24.71 -11.67
CA MET A 32 -18.79 -24.97 -12.81
C MET A 32 -19.46 -25.85 -13.86
N LEU A 33 -20.70 -25.54 -14.21
CA LEU A 33 -21.52 -26.34 -15.12
C LEU A 33 -20.75 -26.74 -16.39
N LEU A 34 -20.11 -25.79 -17.06
CA LEU A 34 -19.35 -26.04 -18.28
C LEU A 34 -18.15 -26.99 -18.08
N CYS A 35 -17.43 -26.89 -16.97
CA CYS A 35 -16.28 -27.75 -16.70
C CYS A 35 -16.70 -29.16 -16.28
N ARG A 36 -17.85 -29.29 -15.61
CA ARG A 36 -18.43 -30.61 -15.30
C ARG A 36 -18.82 -31.37 -16.57
N PHE A 37 -19.34 -30.68 -17.59
CA PHE A 37 -19.72 -31.32 -18.85
C PHE A 37 -18.55 -31.53 -19.83
N ARG A 38 -17.63 -30.57 -19.92
CA ARG A 38 -16.57 -30.56 -20.95
C ARG A 38 -15.16 -30.81 -20.42
N GLY A 39 -15.05 -31.21 -19.16
CA GLY A 39 -13.78 -31.29 -18.45
C GLY A 39 -13.15 -29.91 -18.20
N HIS A 40 -12.13 -29.92 -17.35
CA HIS A 40 -11.25 -28.77 -17.16
C HIS A 40 -10.28 -28.65 -18.33
N ARG A 41 -10.08 -27.41 -18.81
CA ARG A 41 -9.07 -27.09 -19.82
C ARG A 41 -7.82 -26.54 -19.13
N PRO A 42 -6.70 -27.30 -19.05
CA PRO A 42 -5.51 -26.90 -18.33
C PRO A 42 -4.73 -25.83 -19.09
N VAL A 43 -4.40 -24.74 -18.40
CA VAL A 43 -3.56 -23.65 -18.89
C VAL A 43 -2.63 -23.17 -17.79
N VAL A 44 -1.56 -22.49 -18.18
CA VAL A 44 -0.63 -21.84 -17.27
C VAL A 44 -1.26 -20.55 -16.73
N GLY A 45 -1.42 -20.46 -15.42
CA GLY A 45 -1.69 -19.23 -14.67
C GLY A 45 -0.42 -18.68 -14.03
N GLY A 46 -0.52 -17.54 -13.33
CA GLY A 46 0.62 -16.97 -12.63
C GLY A 46 0.50 -15.48 -12.30
N VAL A 47 1.55 -14.95 -11.67
CA VAL A 47 1.73 -13.52 -11.39
C VAL A 47 3.06 -13.00 -11.96
N GLY A 48 3.07 -11.72 -12.34
CA GLY A 48 4.25 -11.02 -12.85
C GLY A 48 4.62 -11.35 -14.31
N SER A 49 5.28 -10.40 -14.98
CA SER A 49 5.89 -10.59 -16.30
C SER A 49 7.36 -11.02 -16.14
N VAL A 50 7.86 -11.79 -17.10
CA VAL A 50 9.30 -12.10 -17.17
C VAL A 50 9.99 -10.84 -17.71
N THR A 51 10.55 -10.02 -16.84
CA THR A 51 11.39 -8.88 -17.23
C THR A 51 12.86 -9.30 -17.29
N ARG A 52 13.66 -8.59 -18.10
CA ARG A 52 15.07 -8.92 -18.37
C ARG A 52 15.96 -8.87 -17.12
N ASP A 53 15.53 -8.12 -16.10
CA ASP A 53 16.33 -7.84 -14.91
C ASP A 53 15.96 -8.72 -13.71
N GLY A 54 14.92 -9.56 -13.81
CA GLY A 54 14.57 -10.56 -12.78
C GLY A 54 14.15 -10.00 -11.41
N ILE A 55 14.06 -8.68 -11.25
CA ILE A 55 13.67 -8.02 -10.01
C ILE A 55 12.13 -8.04 -9.92
N GLY A 56 11.56 -9.16 -9.50
CA GLY A 56 10.13 -9.32 -9.26
C GLY A 56 9.74 -10.73 -8.86
N TYR A 57 8.71 -10.87 -8.01
CA TYR A 57 8.15 -12.18 -7.65
C TYR A 57 7.32 -12.73 -8.80
N VAL A 58 7.95 -13.58 -9.62
CA VAL A 58 7.30 -14.26 -10.75
C VAL A 58 7.03 -15.72 -10.40
N SER A 59 5.79 -16.17 -10.57
CA SER A 59 5.42 -17.57 -10.35
C SER A 59 4.41 -18.05 -11.38
N ARG A 60 4.40 -19.36 -11.65
CA ARG A 60 3.48 -20.00 -12.59
C ARG A 60 2.92 -21.28 -12.00
N TRP A 61 1.68 -21.60 -12.34
CA TRP A 61 0.99 -22.82 -11.90
C TRP A 61 -0.01 -23.27 -12.96
N VAL A 62 -0.61 -24.44 -12.78
CA VAL A 62 -1.68 -24.91 -13.66
C VAL A 62 -3.04 -24.52 -13.10
N GLU A 63 -3.95 -24.12 -13.98
CA GLU A 63 -5.32 -23.83 -13.63
C GLU A 63 -6.27 -24.03 -14.81
N CYS A 64 -7.57 -24.05 -14.54
CA CYS A 64 -8.57 -24.25 -15.57
C CYS A 64 -8.94 -22.94 -16.26
N ASP A 65 -8.78 -22.89 -17.59
CA ASP A 65 -9.08 -21.73 -18.45
C ASP A 65 -10.49 -21.15 -18.29
N ARG A 66 -11.45 -22.03 -18.01
CA ARG A 66 -12.88 -21.67 -18.00
C ARG A 66 -13.36 -21.21 -16.64
N CYS A 67 -12.95 -21.91 -15.59
CA CYS A 67 -13.50 -21.70 -14.24
C CYS A 67 -12.48 -21.15 -13.24
N GLY A 68 -11.17 -21.19 -13.55
CA GLY A 68 -10.08 -20.77 -12.67
C GLY A 68 -9.73 -21.75 -11.54
N VAL A 69 -10.43 -22.89 -11.43
CA VAL A 69 -10.05 -23.94 -10.46
C VAL A 69 -8.61 -24.37 -10.69
N ARG A 70 -7.90 -24.64 -9.60
CA ARG A 70 -6.52 -25.11 -9.60
C ARG A 70 -6.47 -26.57 -9.13
N PRO A 71 -5.55 -27.38 -9.67
CA PRO A 71 -5.26 -28.70 -9.13
C PRO A 71 -4.62 -28.59 -7.75
N GLU A 72 -4.64 -29.69 -7.00
CA GLU A 72 -4.00 -29.77 -5.69
C GLU A 72 -3.05 -30.97 -5.63
N PRO A 73 -1.72 -30.75 -5.45
CA PRO A 73 -1.02 -29.45 -5.43
C PRO A 73 -1.06 -28.72 -6.79
N GLN A 74 -0.77 -27.41 -6.81
CA GLN A 74 -0.89 -26.57 -8.01
C GLN A 74 0.29 -26.75 -9.01
N GLY A 75 1.41 -27.30 -8.53
CA GLY A 75 2.69 -27.38 -9.23
C GLY A 75 3.41 -26.02 -9.31
N ASN A 76 4.74 -26.02 -9.20
CA ASN A 76 5.57 -24.82 -9.37
C ASN A 76 6.22 -24.80 -10.76
N LEU A 77 5.59 -24.13 -11.72
CA LEU A 77 6.09 -24.12 -13.10
C LEU A 77 7.19 -23.07 -13.29
N ASN A 78 8.21 -23.41 -14.07
CA ASN A 78 9.30 -22.48 -14.39
C ASN A 78 8.78 -21.30 -15.26
N PRO A 79 8.83 -20.05 -14.76
CA PRO A 79 8.33 -18.88 -15.49
C PRO A 79 9.13 -18.54 -16.74
N ALA A 80 10.40 -18.97 -16.84
CA ALA A 80 11.25 -18.70 -18.01
C ALA A 80 10.81 -19.45 -19.27
N VAL A 81 10.04 -20.54 -19.12
CA VAL A 81 9.63 -21.41 -20.24
C VAL A 81 8.11 -21.58 -20.34
N ARG A 82 7.33 -21.05 -19.38
CA ARG A 82 5.87 -21.15 -19.33
C ARG A 82 5.24 -19.77 -19.24
N GLU A 83 4.57 -19.38 -20.31
CA GLU A 83 3.84 -18.11 -20.39
C GLU A 83 2.40 -18.25 -19.89
N ILE A 84 1.87 -17.19 -19.29
CA ILE A 84 0.48 -17.16 -18.81
C ILE A 84 -0.47 -17.32 -20.02
N GLY A 85 -1.46 -18.20 -19.88
CA GLY A 85 -2.43 -18.54 -20.93
C GLY A 85 -2.01 -19.70 -21.83
N GLN A 86 -0.76 -20.13 -21.80
CA GLN A 86 -0.29 -21.27 -22.58
C GLN A 86 -1.05 -22.56 -22.17
N PRO A 87 -1.53 -23.39 -23.11
CA PRO A 87 -2.06 -24.71 -22.79
C PRO A 87 -1.01 -25.56 -22.05
N TYR A 88 -1.39 -26.16 -20.93
CA TYR A 88 -0.48 -27.03 -20.19
C TYR A 88 -0.58 -28.47 -20.71
N THR A 89 0.54 -28.97 -21.24
CA THR A 89 0.69 -30.33 -21.80
C THR A 89 1.72 -31.17 -21.04
N GLY A 90 2.19 -30.67 -19.89
CA GLY A 90 3.21 -31.34 -19.07
C GLY A 90 2.67 -32.52 -18.26
N PRO A 91 3.57 -33.22 -17.53
CA PRO A 91 3.21 -34.38 -16.72
C PRO A 91 2.43 -34.00 -15.47
N TRP A 92 1.45 -34.83 -15.10
CA TRP A 92 0.63 -34.68 -13.91
C TRP A 92 1.05 -35.69 -12.83
N ILE A 93 0.82 -35.36 -11.55
CA ILE A 93 0.96 -36.33 -10.47
C ILE A 93 -0.18 -37.35 -10.59
N GLY A 94 0.17 -38.63 -10.64
CA GLY A 94 -0.81 -39.71 -10.71
C GLY A 94 -1.71 -39.79 -9.46
N PRO A 95 -3.02 -40.07 -9.60
CA PRO A 95 -3.94 -40.15 -8.46
C PRO A 95 -3.50 -41.12 -7.36
N THR A 96 -2.96 -42.29 -7.76
CA THR A 96 -2.48 -43.32 -6.83
C THR A 96 -1.31 -42.84 -5.97
N ARG A 97 -0.41 -42.02 -6.54
CA ARG A 97 0.73 -41.44 -5.82
C ARG A 97 0.26 -40.38 -4.82
N MET A 98 -0.73 -39.57 -5.19
CA MET A 98 -1.36 -38.61 -4.27
C MET A 98 -2.05 -39.32 -3.11
N LEU A 99 -2.83 -40.37 -3.37
CA LEU A 99 -3.50 -41.15 -2.32
C LEU A 99 -2.50 -41.78 -1.34
N ALA A 100 -1.39 -42.32 -1.84
CA ALA A 100 -0.32 -42.86 -1.01
C ALA A 100 0.33 -41.77 -0.13
N ALA A 101 0.57 -40.57 -0.69
CA ALA A 101 1.10 -39.44 0.07
C ALA A 101 0.13 -38.96 1.16
N TYR A 102 -1.18 -38.85 0.87
CA TYR A 102 -2.21 -38.51 1.86
C TYR A 102 -2.32 -39.57 2.97
N ALA A 103 -2.26 -40.85 2.63
CA ALA A 103 -2.28 -41.93 3.61
C ALA A 103 -1.05 -41.88 4.54
N ALA A 104 0.14 -41.64 3.98
CA ALA A 104 1.37 -41.47 4.75
C ALA A 104 1.30 -40.24 5.68
N MET A 105 0.72 -39.12 5.22
CA MET A 105 0.50 -37.95 6.08
C MET A 105 -0.37 -38.26 7.29
N SER A 106 -1.53 -38.90 7.04
CA SER A 106 -2.47 -39.24 8.12
C SER A 106 -1.82 -40.17 9.14
N PHE A 107 -0.91 -41.04 8.70
CA PHE A 107 -0.13 -41.91 9.59
C PHE A 107 0.94 -41.15 10.38
N LEU A 108 1.63 -40.19 9.74
CA LEU A 108 2.76 -39.44 10.33
C LEU A 108 2.34 -38.17 11.09
N GLY A 109 1.05 -37.81 11.09
CA GLY A 109 0.56 -36.57 11.71
C GLY A 109 1.05 -35.28 11.02
N LEU A 110 1.46 -35.38 9.75
CA LEU A 110 1.94 -34.23 8.97
C LEU A 110 0.76 -33.41 8.44
N LYS A 111 0.90 -32.08 8.43
CA LYS A 111 -0.13 -31.15 7.92
C LYS A 111 -0.09 -30.98 6.40
N GLU A 112 1.04 -31.23 5.76
CA GLU A 112 1.25 -31.10 4.32
C GLU A 112 2.00 -32.32 3.76
N PRO A 113 1.64 -32.78 2.55
CA PRO A 113 2.23 -33.99 2.01
C PRO A 113 3.68 -33.68 1.61
N PRO A 114 4.67 -34.50 1.99
CA PRO A 114 6.01 -34.33 1.47
C PRO A 114 5.94 -34.50 -0.06
N VAL A 115 6.03 -33.39 -0.78
CA VAL A 115 6.09 -33.41 -2.24
C VAL A 115 7.43 -34.02 -2.61
N HIS A 116 7.39 -35.18 -3.25
CA HIS A 116 8.60 -35.79 -3.77
C HIS A 116 9.30 -34.79 -4.69
N GLN A 117 10.62 -34.67 -4.62
CA GLN A 117 11.37 -33.63 -5.35
C GLN A 117 11.05 -33.64 -6.87
N ASP A 118 10.88 -34.83 -7.45
CA ASP A 118 10.46 -35.02 -8.85
C ASP A 118 9.05 -34.51 -9.21
N ASP A 119 8.21 -34.20 -8.22
CA ASP A 119 6.82 -33.80 -8.40
C ASP A 119 6.57 -32.32 -8.06
N VAL A 120 7.60 -31.58 -7.63
CA VAL A 120 7.51 -30.15 -7.27
C VAL A 120 6.93 -29.31 -8.42
N ASP A 121 7.28 -29.67 -9.65
CA ASP A 121 6.87 -28.92 -10.85
C ASP A 121 5.58 -29.47 -11.48
N LYS A 122 5.00 -30.53 -10.90
CA LYS A 122 3.85 -31.24 -11.48
C LYS A 122 2.56 -30.86 -10.75
N PRO A 123 1.49 -30.51 -11.47
CA PRO A 123 0.17 -30.35 -10.86
C PRO A 123 -0.40 -31.71 -10.43
N GLY A 124 -1.13 -31.70 -9.31
CA GLY A 124 -1.96 -32.81 -8.86
C GLY A 124 -3.29 -32.92 -9.62
N PRO A 125 -4.19 -33.82 -9.21
CA PRO A 125 -5.51 -33.94 -9.84
C PRO A 125 -6.36 -32.69 -9.61
N TRP A 126 -7.40 -32.52 -10.44
CA TRP A 126 -8.44 -31.53 -10.19
C TRP A 126 -9.20 -31.88 -8.90
N PRO A 127 -9.52 -30.90 -8.05
CA PRO A 127 -10.33 -31.15 -6.86
C PRO A 127 -11.73 -31.64 -7.26
N GLU A 128 -12.19 -32.71 -6.63
CA GLU A 128 -13.50 -33.33 -6.92
C GLU A 128 -14.67 -32.40 -6.58
N SER A 129 -14.52 -31.64 -5.49
CA SER A 129 -15.52 -30.68 -5.01
C SER A 129 -14.86 -29.32 -4.76
N PRO A 130 -14.60 -28.51 -5.80
CA PRO A 130 -14.02 -27.18 -5.64
C PRO A 130 -14.96 -26.28 -4.84
N ARG A 131 -14.43 -25.67 -3.79
CA ARG A 131 -15.15 -24.75 -2.89
C ARG A 131 -14.57 -23.35 -2.95
N GLY A 132 -15.38 -22.38 -2.55
CA GLY A 132 -14.99 -21.00 -2.34
C GLY A 132 -15.71 -20.38 -1.15
N GLY A 133 -15.53 -19.08 -0.99
CA GLY A 133 -16.16 -18.29 0.07
C GLY A 133 -16.71 -16.99 -0.45
N ILE A 134 -17.70 -16.46 0.25
CA ILE A 134 -18.10 -15.05 0.14
C ILE A 134 -18.06 -14.46 1.53
N GLY A 135 -17.59 -13.23 1.63
CA GLY A 135 -17.49 -12.54 2.89
C GLY A 135 -17.76 -11.06 2.72
N GLY A 136 -17.86 -10.39 3.84
CA GLY A 136 -18.12 -8.98 3.84
C GLY A 136 -18.14 -8.40 5.24
N GLU A 137 -18.36 -7.11 5.28
CA GLU A 137 -18.36 -6.34 6.50
C GLU A 137 -19.39 -5.22 6.39
N ILE A 138 -20.08 -4.95 7.49
CA ILE A 138 -21.01 -3.83 7.61
C ILE A 138 -20.60 -2.95 8.79
N VAL A 139 -20.49 -1.66 8.54
CA VAL A 139 -20.22 -0.62 9.53
C VAL A 139 -21.35 0.39 9.48
N VAL A 140 -22.07 0.59 10.58
CA VAL A 140 -23.15 1.59 10.70
C VAL A 140 -22.78 2.59 11.79
N GLY A 141 -22.81 3.88 11.44
CA GLY A 141 -22.46 4.99 12.31
C GLY A 141 -20.94 5.17 12.46
N ARG A 142 -20.46 6.40 12.24
CA ARG A 142 -19.03 6.73 12.19
C ARG A 142 -18.22 5.79 11.29
N ALA A 143 -18.79 5.39 10.16
CA ALA A 143 -18.03 4.76 9.10
C ALA A 143 -16.94 5.75 8.63
N ALA A 144 -15.71 5.27 8.46
CA ALA A 144 -14.62 6.13 8.01
C ALA A 144 -14.78 6.46 6.51
N GLY A 145 -14.41 7.69 6.14
CA GLY A 145 -14.30 8.12 4.75
C GLY A 145 -15.44 8.99 4.23
N GLY A 146 -15.32 9.35 2.96
CA GLY A 146 -16.32 10.10 2.19
C GLY A 146 -17.43 9.21 1.61
N LEU A 147 -18.12 9.71 0.59
CA LEU A 147 -19.04 8.91 -0.22
C LEU A 147 -18.22 8.17 -1.27
N SER A 148 -18.21 6.85 -1.31
CA SER A 148 -17.48 6.14 -2.37
C SER A 148 -18.10 4.81 -2.77
N VAL A 149 -17.81 4.39 -3.99
CA VAL A 149 -18.08 3.06 -4.51
C VAL A 149 -16.80 2.53 -5.10
N GLU A 150 -16.32 1.38 -4.62
CA GLU A 150 -15.14 0.69 -5.15
C GLU A 150 -15.56 -0.68 -5.67
N VAL A 151 -15.00 -1.08 -6.81
CA VAL A 151 -15.00 -2.46 -7.30
C VAL A 151 -13.56 -2.85 -7.59
N LYS A 152 -13.10 -3.91 -6.93
CA LYS A 152 -11.78 -4.48 -7.09
C LYS A 152 -11.86 -5.78 -7.88
N VAL A 153 -10.98 -5.90 -8.87
CA VAL A 153 -10.62 -7.16 -9.50
C VAL A 153 -9.22 -7.54 -9.02
N GLY A 154 -9.12 -8.56 -8.18
CA GLY A 154 -7.86 -9.00 -7.60
C GLY A 154 -6.83 -9.41 -8.68
N ASN A 155 -5.55 -9.43 -8.33
CA ASN A 155 -4.54 -10.17 -9.10
C ASN A 155 -4.71 -11.69 -8.89
N GLN A 156 -4.04 -12.52 -9.70
CA GLN A 156 -4.19 -13.99 -9.57
C GLN A 156 -3.69 -14.58 -8.24
N GLY A 157 -2.93 -13.83 -7.43
CA GLY A 157 -2.52 -14.21 -6.08
C GLY A 157 -3.43 -13.68 -4.96
N SER A 158 -4.44 -12.88 -5.29
CA SER A 158 -5.25 -12.19 -4.28
C SER A 158 -6.20 -13.16 -3.59
N GLU A 159 -6.23 -13.10 -2.25
CA GLU A 159 -7.21 -13.83 -1.43
C GLU A 159 -8.65 -13.47 -1.86
N GLN A 160 -8.87 -12.17 -2.07
CA GLN A 160 -10.13 -11.61 -2.55
C GLN A 160 -10.09 -11.42 -4.07
N VAL A 161 -10.71 -12.37 -4.77
CA VAL A 161 -10.74 -12.43 -6.24
C VAL A 161 -11.52 -11.25 -6.81
N LEU A 162 -12.71 -10.99 -6.26
CA LEU A 162 -13.49 -9.79 -6.52
C LEU A 162 -13.81 -9.17 -5.17
N ALA A 163 -13.80 -7.85 -5.09
CA ALA A 163 -14.35 -7.14 -3.94
C ALA A 163 -15.13 -5.91 -4.40
N ALA A 164 -16.06 -5.48 -3.57
CA ALA A 164 -16.78 -4.24 -3.76
C ALA A 164 -16.97 -3.57 -2.39
N SER A 165 -16.93 -2.25 -2.37
CA SER A 165 -17.31 -1.47 -1.20
C SER A 165 -18.24 -0.33 -1.57
N LEU A 166 -19.09 0.04 -0.63
CA LEU A 166 -19.98 1.19 -0.69
C LEU A 166 -19.83 1.96 0.63
N HIS A 167 -19.44 3.21 0.53
CA HIS A 167 -19.34 4.14 1.65
C HIS A 167 -20.37 5.26 1.45
N LEU A 168 -21.21 5.46 2.46
CA LEU A 168 -22.17 6.57 2.54
C LEU A 168 -21.74 7.54 3.64
N GLY A 169 -20.48 8.01 3.54
CA GLY A 169 -19.88 8.91 4.50
C GLY A 169 -19.89 8.32 5.90
N PRO A 170 -20.25 9.11 6.94
CA PRO A 170 -20.23 8.60 8.32
C PRO A 170 -21.37 7.63 8.64
N LEU A 171 -22.33 7.41 7.74
CA LEU A 171 -23.54 6.66 8.07
C LEU A 171 -23.37 5.15 7.91
N LEU A 172 -22.73 4.72 6.83
CA LEU A 172 -22.67 3.33 6.43
C LEU A 172 -21.40 3.05 5.62
N ALA A 173 -20.73 1.94 5.91
CA ALA A 173 -19.81 1.29 4.98
C ALA A 173 -20.23 -0.18 4.83
N LEU A 174 -20.25 -0.65 3.58
CA LEU A 174 -20.49 -2.04 3.22
C LEU A 174 -19.28 -2.53 2.43
N TYR A 175 -18.78 -3.70 2.80
CA TYR A 175 -17.74 -4.41 2.09
C TYR A 175 -18.27 -5.78 1.71
N PHE A 176 -17.93 -6.21 0.51
CA PHE A 176 -18.24 -7.53 0.00
C PHE A 176 -17.03 -8.04 -0.76
N HIS A 177 -16.71 -9.31 -0.63
CA HIS A 177 -15.65 -9.93 -1.40
C HIS A 177 -15.92 -11.41 -1.64
N THR A 178 -15.22 -11.94 -2.63
CA THR A 178 -15.27 -13.34 -3.00
C THR A 178 -13.91 -13.99 -2.84
N GLU A 179 -13.91 -15.17 -2.24
CA GLU A 179 -12.75 -16.06 -2.18
C GLU A 179 -12.93 -17.18 -3.20
N ARG A 180 -11.99 -17.30 -4.13
CA ARG A 180 -11.99 -18.33 -5.19
C ARG A 180 -13.19 -18.29 -6.17
N PHE A 181 -14.26 -17.55 -5.90
CA PHE A 181 -15.32 -17.25 -6.88
C PHE A 181 -14.92 -16.07 -7.77
N GLY A 182 -15.33 -16.11 -9.05
CA GLY A 182 -15.03 -15.04 -10.00
C GLY A 182 -13.64 -15.12 -10.65
N GLN A 183 -12.86 -16.19 -10.41
CA GLN A 183 -11.50 -16.32 -10.94
C GLN A 183 -11.46 -16.25 -12.48
N TRP A 184 -12.50 -16.73 -13.17
CA TRP A 184 -12.61 -16.58 -14.62
C TRP A 184 -12.79 -15.11 -15.06
N VAL A 185 -13.51 -14.29 -14.27
CA VAL A 185 -13.65 -12.84 -14.52
C VAL A 185 -12.31 -12.17 -14.29
N GLN A 186 -11.71 -12.44 -13.13
CA GLN A 186 -10.40 -11.93 -12.76
C GLN A 186 -9.36 -12.19 -13.86
N ARG A 187 -9.29 -13.41 -14.40
CA ARG A 187 -8.36 -13.73 -15.47
C ARG A 187 -8.61 -13.01 -16.77
N ARG A 188 -9.88 -12.82 -17.14
CA ARG A 188 -10.23 -12.12 -18.37
C ARG A 188 -9.91 -10.64 -18.30
N LEU A 189 -10.12 -10.05 -17.12
CA LEU A 189 -9.93 -8.62 -16.94
C LEU A 189 -8.50 -8.27 -16.51
N ASN A 190 -7.87 -9.07 -15.64
CA ASN A 190 -6.52 -8.87 -15.11
C ASN A 190 -5.64 -10.15 -15.27
N PRO A 191 -5.23 -10.50 -16.51
CA PRO A 191 -4.58 -11.78 -16.80
C PRO A 191 -3.15 -11.90 -16.26
N THR A 192 -2.38 -10.81 -16.25
CA THR A 192 -0.91 -10.83 -16.08
C THR A 192 -0.39 -9.90 -14.97
N GLY A 193 -1.27 -9.16 -14.29
CA GLY A 193 -0.88 -8.18 -13.28
C GLY A 193 -0.42 -8.81 -11.96
N HIS A 194 0.67 -8.29 -11.39
CA HIS A 194 0.95 -8.46 -9.96
C HIS A 194 -0.04 -7.65 -9.13
N ASP A 195 -0.54 -6.53 -9.66
CA ASP A 195 -1.40 -5.62 -8.90
C ASP A 195 -2.87 -5.91 -9.15
N SER A 196 -3.68 -5.74 -8.10
CA SER A 196 -5.13 -5.74 -8.25
C SER A 196 -5.57 -4.50 -9.02
N ARG A 197 -6.66 -4.61 -9.78
CA ARG A 197 -7.27 -3.50 -10.50
C ARG A 197 -8.49 -2.98 -9.75
N VAL A 198 -8.69 -1.67 -9.77
CA VAL A 198 -9.81 -1.03 -9.08
C VAL A 198 -10.56 -0.08 -10.01
N ILE A 199 -11.87 -0.02 -9.79
CA ILE A 199 -12.75 1.02 -10.28
C ILE A 199 -13.32 1.67 -9.04
N GLU A 200 -12.89 2.88 -8.73
CA GLU A 200 -13.35 3.66 -7.60
C GLU A 200 -13.95 4.98 -8.07
N LEU A 201 -15.09 5.35 -7.49
CA LEU A 201 -15.64 6.68 -7.57
C LEU A 201 -15.87 7.17 -6.14
N GLY A 202 -15.14 8.20 -5.75
CA GLY A 202 -15.16 8.77 -4.41
C GLY A 202 -15.47 10.25 -4.41
N PHE A 203 -16.17 10.72 -3.38
CA PHE A 203 -16.39 12.12 -3.07
C PHE A 203 -16.01 12.38 -1.62
N ASP A 204 -14.95 13.15 -1.43
CA ASP A 204 -14.45 13.52 -0.11
C ASP A 204 -13.88 14.95 -0.11
N HIS A 205 -14.04 15.69 0.98
CA HIS A 205 -13.54 17.06 1.14
C HIS A 205 -13.83 18.02 -0.05
N TRP A 206 -14.99 17.90 -0.71
CA TRP A 206 -15.35 18.63 -1.94
C TRP A 206 -14.57 18.22 -3.19
N HIS A 207 -13.88 17.09 -3.19
CA HIS A 207 -13.24 16.52 -4.36
C HIS A 207 -14.01 15.30 -4.82
N LEU A 208 -14.33 15.24 -6.11
CA LEU A 208 -14.64 13.97 -6.77
C LEU A 208 -13.33 13.38 -7.24
N VAL A 209 -13.00 12.19 -6.74
CA VAL A 209 -11.83 11.40 -7.15
C VAL A 209 -12.35 10.16 -7.87
N TRP A 210 -11.66 9.75 -8.92
CA TRP A 210 -11.94 8.50 -9.58
C TRP A 210 -10.67 7.74 -9.91
N GLU A 211 -10.79 6.43 -9.80
CA GLU A 211 -9.87 5.46 -10.34
C GLU A 211 -10.66 4.58 -11.32
N LEU A 212 -10.26 4.54 -12.58
CA LEU A 212 -10.91 3.74 -13.61
C LEU A 212 -9.92 2.70 -14.10
N TRP A 213 -10.07 1.47 -13.64
CA TRP A 213 -9.18 0.36 -13.99
C TRP A 213 -7.70 0.61 -13.60
N ALA A 214 -7.49 1.38 -12.53
CA ALA A 214 -6.17 1.70 -11.99
C ALA A 214 -5.55 0.52 -11.24
N ARG A 215 -4.25 0.59 -10.95
CA ARG A 215 -3.58 -0.33 -10.01
C ARG A 215 -3.91 0.08 -8.59
N ARG A 216 -4.32 -0.88 -7.77
CA ARG A 216 -4.72 -0.61 -6.39
C ARG A 216 -3.53 -0.16 -5.55
N GLY A 217 -3.62 1.02 -4.94
CA GLY A 217 -2.61 1.53 -4.02
C GLY A 217 -1.30 1.98 -4.69
N GLU A 218 -1.28 2.01 -6.03
CA GLU A 218 -0.14 2.48 -6.80
C GLU A 218 -0.57 3.53 -7.81
N TRP A 219 0.25 4.57 -7.93
CA TRP A 219 0.13 5.55 -9.01
C TRP A 219 1.42 5.56 -9.82
N SER A 220 1.31 5.47 -11.13
CA SER A 220 2.43 5.76 -12.02
C SER A 220 2.12 6.95 -12.90
N ARG A 221 3.17 7.73 -13.18
CA ARG A 221 3.12 8.81 -14.16
C ARG A 221 2.84 8.30 -15.57
N ASP A 222 3.13 7.03 -15.84
CA ASP A 222 2.87 6.39 -17.13
C ASP A 222 1.43 5.86 -17.25
N ASP A 223 0.64 5.91 -16.17
CA ASP A 223 -0.76 5.52 -16.24
C ASP A 223 -1.52 6.51 -17.15
N PRO A 224 -2.41 6.04 -18.03
CA PRO A 224 -3.25 6.90 -18.83
C PRO A 224 -4.02 7.93 -17.99
N TRP A 225 -4.08 9.17 -18.46
CA TRP A 225 -4.72 10.28 -17.74
C TRP A 225 -6.19 10.03 -17.36
N TRP A 226 -6.90 9.13 -18.06
CA TRP A 226 -8.28 8.79 -17.76
C TRP A 226 -8.41 7.80 -16.60
N MET A 227 -7.35 7.06 -16.26
CA MET A 227 -7.37 6.06 -15.17
C MET A 227 -7.46 6.71 -13.80
N HIS A 228 -6.95 7.92 -13.65
CA HIS A 228 -6.92 8.64 -12.39
C HIS A 228 -7.41 10.05 -12.61
N GLY A 229 -8.29 10.53 -11.75
CA GLY A 229 -8.60 11.94 -11.78
C GLY A 229 -9.23 12.48 -10.52
N ASN A 230 -9.18 13.79 -10.44
CA ASN A 230 -9.65 14.55 -9.31
C ASN A 230 -10.24 15.87 -9.81
N VAL A 231 -11.47 16.16 -9.42
CA VAL A 231 -12.13 17.44 -9.66
C VAL A 231 -12.51 18.05 -8.33
N SER A 232 -11.93 19.21 -8.03
CA SER A 232 -12.34 20.05 -6.89
C SER A 232 -13.65 20.80 -7.20
N PHE A 233 -14.60 20.68 -6.29
CA PHE A 233 -15.82 21.47 -6.19
C PHE A 233 -15.70 22.55 -5.11
N ASP A 234 -14.53 22.74 -4.50
CA ASP A 234 -14.30 23.83 -3.55
C ASP A 234 -14.45 25.18 -4.27
N LEU A 235 -15.64 25.78 -4.13
CA LEU A 235 -15.94 27.09 -4.71
C LEU A 235 -14.99 28.15 -4.16
N VAL A 236 -14.55 28.04 -2.90
CA VAL A 236 -13.60 28.97 -2.30
C VAL A 236 -12.24 28.82 -2.99
N GLU A 237 -11.83 27.62 -3.35
CA GLU A 237 -10.65 27.39 -4.19
C GLU A 237 -10.81 27.99 -5.58
N LYS A 238 -11.94 27.77 -6.26
CA LYS A 238 -12.19 28.32 -7.60
C LYS A 238 -12.19 29.85 -7.61
N PHE A 239 -12.82 30.49 -6.62
CA PHE A 239 -12.92 31.94 -6.55
C PHE A 239 -11.65 32.61 -6.00
N PHE A 240 -10.96 32.00 -5.04
CA PHE A 240 -9.85 32.64 -4.32
C PHE A 240 -8.47 32.03 -4.56
N GLY A 241 -8.40 30.92 -5.29
CA GLY A 241 -7.21 30.12 -5.54
C GLY A 241 -6.94 29.08 -4.45
N PRO A 242 -6.10 28.07 -4.73
CA PRO A 242 -5.67 27.07 -3.74
C PRO A 242 -4.92 27.71 -2.57
N LYS A 243 -4.99 27.08 -1.40
CA LYS A 243 -4.09 27.43 -0.28
C LYS A 243 -2.67 27.06 -0.68
N ARG A 244 -1.74 28.01 -0.56
CA ARG A 244 -0.32 27.78 -0.84
C ARG A 244 0.51 28.48 0.22
N TYR A 245 1.70 27.92 0.48
CA TYR A 245 2.75 28.64 1.17
C TYR A 245 3.37 29.66 0.22
N SER A 246 3.63 30.85 0.73
CA SER A 246 4.48 31.85 0.11
C SER A 246 5.48 32.33 1.14
N TYR A 247 6.72 32.48 0.73
CA TYR A 247 7.85 32.79 1.60
C TYR A 247 8.39 34.16 1.25
N GLU A 248 8.71 34.95 2.26
CA GLU A 248 9.38 36.23 2.12
C GLU A 248 10.57 36.25 3.08
N ASP A 249 11.77 36.46 2.54
CA ASP A 249 12.97 36.56 3.36
C ASP A 249 12.87 37.83 4.22
N ALA A 250 12.93 37.63 5.53
CA ALA A 250 12.73 38.68 6.52
C ALA A 250 13.99 39.53 6.72
N VAL A 251 15.15 38.92 6.47
CA VAL A 251 16.48 39.49 6.66
C VAL A 251 17.25 39.33 5.34
N PRO A 252 17.85 40.40 4.81
CA PRO A 252 18.51 40.36 3.51
C PRO A 252 19.84 39.58 3.51
N VAL A 253 20.46 39.43 4.69
CA VAL A 253 21.74 38.71 4.85
C VAL A 253 21.50 37.47 5.72
N PRO A 254 21.85 36.27 5.23
CA PRO A 254 21.80 35.05 6.03
C PRO A 254 22.71 35.15 7.26
N ALA A 255 22.21 34.70 8.41
CA ALA A 255 23.01 34.61 9.63
C ALA A 255 23.82 33.30 9.61
N ARG A 256 24.98 33.28 10.27
CA ARG A 256 25.73 32.05 10.51
C ARG A 256 25.55 31.60 11.94
N GLY A 257 25.49 30.30 12.15
CA GLY A 257 25.42 29.71 13.48
C GLY A 257 26.06 28.34 13.51
N THR A 258 26.32 27.85 14.72
CA THR A 258 26.87 26.52 14.96
C THR A 258 25.83 25.72 15.73
N VAL A 259 25.45 24.57 15.17
CA VAL A 259 24.58 23.59 15.83
C VAL A 259 25.50 22.64 16.60
N THR A 260 25.38 22.62 17.92
CA THR A 260 26.09 21.66 18.78
C THR A 260 25.13 20.57 19.19
N MET A 261 25.41 19.35 18.74
CA MET A 261 24.63 18.16 19.08
C MET A 261 24.88 17.73 20.53
N PRO A 262 23.96 16.97 21.17
CA PRO A 262 24.14 16.51 22.55
C PRO A 262 25.43 15.71 22.79
N GLU A 263 25.93 15.02 21.76
CA GLU A 263 27.15 14.21 21.79
C GLU A 263 28.43 15.04 21.63
N GLY A 264 28.30 16.34 21.35
CA GLY A 264 29.41 17.30 21.23
C GLY A 264 29.78 17.68 19.80
N ASP A 265 29.24 16.99 18.79
CA ASP A 265 29.48 17.30 17.38
C ASP A 265 29.00 18.71 17.04
N GLN A 266 29.78 19.43 16.23
CA GLN A 266 29.47 20.80 15.82
C GLN A 266 29.32 20.89 14.31
N HIS A 267 28.24 21.53 13.87
CA HIS A 267 27.93 21.74 12.46
C HIS A 267 27.67 23.22 12.18
N GLU A 268 28.43 23.81 11.27
CA GLU A 268 28.22 25.18 10.82
C GLU A 268 27.06 25.26 9.82
N VAL A 269 26.08 26.11 10.13
CA VAL A 269 24.88 26.30 9.34
C VAL A 269 24.66 27.77 8.99
N GLU A 270 24.12 27.99 7.81
CA GLU A 270 23.59 29.27 7.36
C GLU A 270 22.08 29.30 7.62
N LEU A 271 21.60 30.35 8.30
CA LEU A 271 20.23 30.55 8.72
C LEU A 271 19.58 31.71 7.96
N ARG A 272 18.39 31.48 7.42
CA ARG A 272 17.56 32.49 6.75
C ARG A 272 16.21 32.56 7.42
N LEU A 273 15.94 33.68 8.09
CA LEU A 273 14.62 33.94 8.66
C LEU A 273 13.64 34.27 7.53
N ARG A 274 12.55 33.52 7.47
CA ARG A 274 11.47 33.68 6.50
C ARG A 274 10.16 33.95 7.20
N ARG A 275 9.42 34.91 6.66
CA ARG A 275 8.00 35.04 6.94
C ARG A 275 7.24 34.10 6.02
N GLU A 276 6.60 33.12 6.62
CA GLU A 276 5.71 32.21 5.91
C GLU A 276 4.30 32.76 5.93
N ARG A 277 3.68 32.74 4.76
CA ARG A 277 2.26 33.03 4.61
C ARG A 277 1.57 31.80 4.06
N TYR A 278 0.71 31.20 4.86
CA TYR A 278 -0.19 30.12 4.44
C TYR A 278 -1.59 30.66 4.22
N GLY A 279 -2.04 30.67 2.97
CA GLY A 279 -3.38 31.17 2.66
C GLY A 279 -3.69 31.14 1.17
N ARG A 280 -4.85 31.70 0.81
CA ARG A 280 -5.28 31.79 -0.58
C ARG A 280 -4.79 33.12 -1.20
N PRO A 281 -4.27 33.12 -2.44
CA PRO A 281 -3.68 34.32 -3.07
C PRO A 281 -4.58 35.56 -3.06
N ARG A 282 -5.91 35.38 -3.25
CA ARG A 282 -6.89 36.48 -3.31
C ARG A 282 -7.47 36.87 -1.94
N LEU A 283 -7.22 36.10 -0.88
CA LEU A 283 -7.69 36.38 0.49
C LEU A 283 -6.52 36.65 1.43
N ARG A 284 -5.62 37.57 1.02
CA ARG A 284 -4.39 37.87 1.76
C ARG A 284 -4.61 38.21 3.24
N ARG A 285 -5.69 38.94 3.56
CA ARG A 285 -6.02 39.37 4.95
C ARG A 285 -6.40 38.20 5.87
N ARG A 286 -6.78 37.04 5.32
CA ARG A 286 -7.13 35.83 6.08
C ARG A 286 -5.99 34.80 6.10
N ALA A 287 -4.84 35.14 5.52
CA ALA A 287 -3.71 34.23 5.52
C ALA A 287 -3.13 34.11 6.93
N ARG A 288 -2.75 32.89 7.31
CA ARG A 288 -1.99 32.66 8.53
C ARG A 288 -0.54 33.05 8.25
N LEU A 289 0.02 33.84 9.15
CA LEU A 289 1.43 34.20 9.13
C LEU A 289 2.13 33.36 10.19
N SER A 290 3.31 32.86 9.84
CA SER A 290 4.22 32.16 10.74
C SER A 290 5.65 32.55 10.38
N TRP A 291 6.58 32.30 11.29
CA TRP A 291 8.00 32.43 11.02
C TRP A 291 8.64 31.06 10.94
N SER A 292 9.56 30.92 10.01
CA SER A 292 10.47 29.78 9.97
C SER A 292 11.89 30.26 9.72
N ALA A 293 12.86 29.51 10.22
CA ALA A 293 14.24 29.65 9.85
C ALA A 293 14.59 28.48 8.93
N GLU A 294 14.86 28.76 7.66
CA GLU A 294 15.52 27.80 6.79
C GLU A 294 16.99 27.74 7.19
N TRP A 295 17.51 26.53 7.33
CA TRP A 295 18.91 26.30 7.58
C TRP A 295 19.50 25.41 6.50
N ALA A 296 20.74 25.69 6.13
CA ALA A 296 21.53 24.87 5.24
C ALA A 296 22.94 24.74 5.78
N VAL A 297 23.52 23.55 5.68
CA VAL A 297 24.92 23.35 6.00
C VAL A 297 25.79 24.14 5.02
N GLN A 298 26.88 24.72 5.51
CA GLN A 298 27.77 25.51 4.67
C GLN A 298 28.30 24.70 3.48
N LYS A 299 28.38 25.33 2.31
CA LYS A 299 28.88 24.71 1.09
C LYS A 299 30.30 24.16 1.33
N GLY A 300 30.47 22.85 1.15
CA GLY A 300 31.75 22.15 1.35
C GLY A 300 31.89 21.43 2.70
N SER A 301 30.94 21.61 3.62
CA SER A 301 30.86 20.85 4.89
C SER A 301 30.02 19.58 4.72
N ARG A 302 30.15 18.62 5.64
CA ARG A 302 29.28 17.42 5.68
C ARG A 302 27.92 17.76 6.27
N GLY A 303 26.86 17.11 5.79
CA GLY A 303 25.53 17.25 6.35
C GLY A 303 25.47 16.76 7.81
N ILE A 304 24.38 17.08 8.52
CA ILE A 304 24.21 16.63 9.90
C ILE A 304 23.69 15.18 9.86
N PRO A 305 24.43 14.18 10.38
CA PRO A 305 24.02 12.79 10.31
C PRO A 305 22.86 12.52 11.29
N TYR A 306 21.87 11.75 10.85
CA TYR A 306 20.73 11.36 11.69
C TYR A 306 20.50 9.85 11.79
N ARG A 307 21.20 9.04 11.00
CA ARG A 307 21.09 7.58 11.00
C ARG A 307 22.48 6.95 10.88
N SER A 308 22.75 5.93 11.66
CA SER A 308 23.96 5.12 11.53
C SER A 308 23.71 4.04 10.46
N ASP A 309 24.37 4.14 9.30
CA ASP A 309 24.44 3.01 8.39
C ASP A 309 25.62 2.10 8.80
N GLY A 310 25.44 0.79 8.68
CA GLY A 310 26.53 -0.18 8.87
C GLY A 310 27.67 -0.01 7.86
N ASN A 311 27.58 0.93 6.92
CA ASN A 311 28.53 1.22 5.86
C ASN A 311 28.69 2.74 5.62
N TYR A 312 29.58 3.32 6.41
CA TYR A 312 30.47 4.44 6.11
C TYR A 312 29.98 5.86 5.83
N HIS A 313 28.70 6.21 5.71
CA HIS A 313 28.35 7.64 5.58
C HIS A 313 27.16 8.13 6.41
N GLY A 314 26.30 7.26 6.91
CA GLY A 314 25.04 7.67 7.52
C GLY A 314 24.16 8.45 6.53
N GLU A 315 22.86 8.49 6.78
CA GLU A 315 22.03 9.44 6.06
C GLU A 315 22.23 10.83 6.70
N GLU A 316 22.57 11.81 5.86
CA GLU A 316 22.89 13.18 6.26
C GLU A 316 21.81 14.16 5.78
N ILE A 317 21.49 15.17 6.61
CA ILE A 317 20.62 16.28 6.23
C ILE A 317 21.46 17.51 5.91
N TRP A 318 21.24 18.05 4.72
CA TRP A 318 21.97 19.20 4.17
C TRP A 318 21.22 20.51 4.36
N SER A 319 19.89 20.47 4.42
CA SER A 319 19.04 21.62 4.70
C SER A 319 17.67 21.18 5.22
N SER A 320 17.04 22.06 5.98
CA SER A 320 15.67 21.90 6.47
C SER A 320 15.14 23.26 6.93
N SER A 321 13.91 23.29 7.46
CA SER A 321 13.31 24.48 8.04
C SER A 321 12.78 24.17 9.44
N VAL A 322 12.98 25.09 10.38
CA VAL A 322 12.45 25.00 11.74
C VAL A 322 11.48 26.14 12.03
N PRO A 323 10.38 25.88 12.78
CA PRO A 323 9.44 26.94 13.16
C PRO A 323 10.06 27.89 14.17
N ILE A 324 9.76 29.18 14.06
CA ILE A 324 10.23 30.24 14.98
C ILE A 324 9.01 30.97 15.55
N SER A 325 9.06 31.30 16.85
CA SER A 325 7.96 32.02 17.50
C SER A 325 8.03 33.52 17.22
N ASP A 326 6.88 34.19 17.29
CA ASP A 326 6.80 35.64 17.15
C ASP A 326 7.61 36.35 18.24
N GLU A 327 7.65 35.81 19.46
CA GLU A 327 8.43 36.37 20.57
C GLU A 327 9.93 36.38 20.27
N ALA A 328 10.47 35.30 19.71
CA ALA A 328 11.89 35.20 19.36
C ALA A 328 12.27 36.17 18.24
N VAL A 329 11.37 36.40 17.28
CA VAL A 329 11.59 37.40 16.21
C VAL A 329 11.51 38.81 16.79
N ASN A 330 10.49 39.12 17.58
CA ASN A 330 10.30 40.44 18.18
C ASN A 330 11.42 40.82 19.16
N ALA A 331 11.96 39.84 19.89
CA ALA A 331 13.10 40.02 20.78
C ALA A 331 14.45 40.06 20.05
N GLY A 332 14.49 39.77 18.74
CA GLY A 332 15.73 39.70 17.97
C GLY A 332 16.62 38.49 18.29
N THR A 333 16.07 37.46 18.94
CA THR A 333 16.78 36.24 19.39
C THR A 333 16.46 35.02 18.53
N TRP A 334 15.93 35.23 17.33
CA TRP A 334 15.46 34.18 16.44
C TRP A 334 16.56 33.20 16.01
N GLN A 335 17.82 33.65 15.91
CA GLN A 335 18.95 32.79 15.55
C GLN A 335 19.19 31.74 16.64
N THR A 336 19.20 32.17 17.90
CA THR A 336 19.36 31.26 19.04
C THR A 336 18.19 30.29 19.13
N ALA A 337 16.96 30.76 18.90
CA ALA A 337 15.78 29.90 18.86
C ALA A 337 15.84 28.89 17.71
N ALA A 338 16.31 29.30 16.53
CA ALA A 338 16.48 28.43 15.37
C ALA A 338 17.50 27.33 15.66
N LEU A 339 18.69 27.69 16.16
CA LEU A 339 19.73 26.70 16.50
C LEU A 339 19.21 25.67 17.51
N ALA A 340 18.50 26.10 18.55
CA ALA A 340 17.89 25.19 19.52
C ALA A 340 16.86 24.23 18.90
N GLN A 341 16.02 24.74 17.99
CA GLN A 341 15.04 23.90 17.27
C GLN A 341 15.71 22.93 16.30
N ILE A 342 16.82 23.31 15.67
CA ILE A 342 17.59 22.41 14.81
C ILE A 342 18.17 21.27 15.64
N VAL A 343 18.76 21.57 16.81
CA VAL A 343 19.25 20.54 17.74
C VAL A 343 18.12 19.59 18.11
N GLN A 344 16.95 20.10 18.51
CA GLN A 344 15.80 19.27 18.86
C GLN A 344 15.33 18.39 17.68
N GLN A 345 15.17 18.98 16.49
CA GLN A 345 14.77 18.25 15.28
C GLN A 345 15.74 17.11 14.95
N MET A 346 17.04 17.38 15.03
CA MET A 346 18.07 16.38 14.75
C MET A 346 18.12 15.30 15.83
N SER A 347 17.95 15.66 17.11
CA SER A 347 17.85 14.70 18.21
C SER A 347 16.62 13.78 18.08
N ASP A 348 15.47 14.32 17.69
CA ASP A 348 14.25 13.52 17.47
C ASP A 348 14.41 12.54 16.30
N LEU A 349 15.07 12.97 15.22
CA LEU A 349 15.40 12.11 14.09
C LEU A 349 16.39 11.01 14.50
N ARG A 350 17.47 11.37 15.20
CA ARG A 350 18.47 10.43 15.72
C ARG A 350 17.83 9.38 16.64
N ALA A 351 16.95 9.79 17.54
CA ALA A 351 16.23 8.88 18.42
C ALA A 351 15.26 7.96 17.66
N ARG A 352 14.62 8.44 16.60
CA ARG A 352 13.73 7.64 15.75
C ARG A 352 14.47 6.56 14.95
N TYR A 353 15.71 6.84 14.56
CA TYR A 353 16.50 5.99 13.67
C TYR A 353 17.69 5.31 14.37
N ASP A 354 17.64 5.21 15.71
CA ASP A 354 18.65 4.56 16.54
C ASP A 354 20.09 4.98 16.17
N TYR A 355 20.31 6.28 16.07
CA TYR A 355 21.64 6.82 15.80
C TYR A 355 22.56 6.58 17.00
N TYR A 356 23.75 6.06 16.70
CA TYR A 356 24.84 5.95 17.66
C TYR A 356 26.03 6.79 17.18
N PRO A 357 26.54 7.72 18.00
CA PRO A 357 27.75 8.47 17.68
C PRO A 357 28.91 7.49 17.53
N LYS A 358 29.80 7.72 16.56
CA LYS A 358 31.02 6.92 16.46
C LYS A 358 31.91 7.29 17.64
N GLU A 359 32.28 6.33 18.47
CA GLU A 359 33.36 6.52 19.44
C GLU A 359 34.61 6.97 18.66
N ASN A 360 35.18 8.10 19.07
CA ASN A 360 36.45 8.58 18.52
C ASN A 360 37.51 7.50 18.77
N VAL A 361 37.95 6.82 17.71
CA VAL A 361 39.19 6.02 17.70
C VAL A 361 40.37 6.93 17.44
#